data_AF-A0A357D0W9-F1
#
_entry.id   AF-A0A357D0W9-F1
#
_cell.length_a   1.000
_cell.length_b   1.000
_cell.length_c   1.000
_cell.angle_alpha   90.00
_cell.angle_beta   90.00
_cell.angle_gamma   90.00
#
_symmetry.space_group_name_H-M   'P 1'
#
loop_
_entity.id
_entity.type
_entity.pdbx_description
1 polymer ?
#
loop_
_entity_poly.entity_id
_entity_poly.type
_entity_poly.pdbx_seq_one_letter_code
_entity_poly.pdbx_strand_id
1 'polypeptide(L)'
;MNIYFDNASMNALQKGLDAVWLRQQVISNNIANNETPDFKSSEVVFEDLLNDVLERSYSTKKALNKAIERAQPVVSKKENTFNNANGNNVDLDKENIEFARAQLQYYYLVSSLTSQINRLKYAINGGN
;
A
#
# COMPACT_ATOMS: atom_id res chain seq x y z
N MET A 1 -3.18 -21.88 21.83
CA MET A 1 -2.04 -20.98 21.54
C MET A 1 -2.05 -20.72 20.04
N ASN A 2 -2.29 -19.48 19.62
CA ASN A 2 -2.71 -19.14 18.25
C ASN A 2 -1.54 -19.13 17.25
N ILE A 3 -1.31 -20.25 16.56
CA ILE A 3 -0.42 -20.36 15.38
C ILE A 3 -1.21 -20.03 14.08
N TYR A 4 -2.37 -19.37 14.23
CA TYR A 4 -3.45 -19.44 13.24
C TYR A 4 -3.62 -18.19 12.36
N PHE A 5 -2.78 -17.16 12.57
CA PHE A 5 -2.82 -15.84 11.90
C PHE A 5 -1.63 -15.54 10.96
N ASP A 6 -0.57 -16.35 10.93
CA ASP A 6 0.72 -15.91 10.35
C ASP A 6 0.71 -15.64 8.85
N ASN A 7 0.15 -16.53 8.02
CA ASN A 7 0.34 -16.43 6.57
C ASN A 7 -0.50 -15.32 5.92
N ALA A 8 -1.76 -15.15 6.34
CA ALA A 8 -2.64 -14.10 5.84
C ALA A 8 -2.13 -12.70 6.21
N SER A 9 -1.70 -12.53 7.46
CA SER A 9 -1.18 -11.26 7.96
C SER A 9 0.17 -10.91 7.34
N MET A 10 1.07 -11.89 7.15
CA MET A 10 2.33 -11.66 6.42
C MET A 10 2.09 -11.26 4.96
N ASN A 11 1.20 -11.97 4.26
CA ASN A 11 0.87 -11.65 2.87
C ASN A 11 0.23 -10.26 2.76
N ALA A 12 -0.66 -9.89 3.69
CA ALA A 12 -1.25 -8.55 3.71
C ALA A 12 -0.20 -7.45 3.96
N LEU A 13 0.75 -7.67 4.88
CA LEU A 13 1.87 -6.75 5.10
C LEU A 13 2.76 -6.61 3.87
N GLN A 14 3.06 -7.72 3.18
CA GLN A 14 3.82 -7.69 1.93
C GLN A 14 3.08 -6.90 0.85
N LYS A 15 1.78 -7.13 0.67
CA LYS A 15 0.96 -6.35 -0.28
C LYS A 15 0.90 -4.87 0.07
N GLY A 16 0.82 -4.54 1.36
CA GLY A 16 0.92 -3.17 1.83
C GLY A 16 2.25 -2.52 1.45
N LEU A 17 3.37 -3.24 1.60
CA LEU A 17 4.69 -2.75 1.20
C LEU A 17 4.77 -2.51 -0.31
N ASP A 18 4.29 -3.46 -1.12
CA ASP A 18 4.23 -3.32 -2.58
C ASP A 18 3.40 -2.10 -3.00
N ALA A 19 2.26 -1.88 -2.35
CA ALA A 19 1.39 -0.74 -2.61
C ALA A 19 2.02 0.60 -2.22
N VAL A 20 2.66 0.68 -1.05
CA VAL A 20 3.36 1.89 -0.60
C VAL A 20 4.57 2.18 -1.50
N TRP A 21 5.28 1.16 -1.94
CA TRP A 21 6.37 1.32 -2.90
C TRP A 21 5.86 1.90 -4.23
N LEU A 22 4.80 1.32 -4.79
CA LEU A 22 4.18 1.85 -6.00
C LEU A 22 3.69 3.29 -5.80
N ARG A 23 3.13 3.62 -4.63
CA ARG A 23 2.69 4.97 -4.28
C ARG A 23 3.85 5.96 -4.30
N GLN A 24 5.00 5.61 -3.73
CA GLN A 24 6.19 6.47 -3.80
C GLN A 24 6.63 6.72 -5.25
N GLN A 25 6.58 5.70 -6.12
CA GLN A 25 6.92 5.85 -7.53
C GLN A 25 5.93 6.76 -8.27
N VAL A 26 4.63 6.60 -8.02
CA VAL A 26 3.57 7.43 -8.61
C VAL A 26 3.69 8.88 -8.16
N ILE A 27 3.89 9.14 -6.86
CA ILE A 27 4.10 10.49 -6.33
C ILE A 27 5.36 11.13 -6.91
N SER A 28 6.46 10.37 -7.00
CA SER A 28 7.69 10.86 -7.64
C SER A 28 7.47 11.24 -9.11
N ASN A 29 6.66 10.46 -9.84
CA ASN A 29 6.27 10.80 -11.21
C ASN A 29 5.42 12.09 -11.26
N ASN A 30 4.46 12.26 -10.36
CA ASN A 30 3.67 13.49 -10.28
C ASN A 30 4.56 14.71 -10.02
N ILE A 31 5.44 14.64 -9.01
CA ILE A 31 6.38 15.71 -8.66
C ILE A 31 7.27 16.08 -9.86
N ALA A 32 7.82 15.08 -10.55
CA ALA A 32 8.68 15.29 -11.72
C ALA A 32 7.95 15.99 -12.88
N ASN A 33 6.63 15.84 -12.98
CA ASN A 33 5.80 16.44 -14.04
C ASN A 33 4.95 17.62 -13.57
N ASN A 34 5.24 18.20 -12.39
CA ASN A 34 4.50 19.35 -11.85
C ASN A 34 4.50 20.59 -12.79
N GLU A 35 5.55 20.74 -13.61
CA GLU A 35 5.68 21.84 -14.57
C GLU A 35 5.30 21.43 -16.00
N THR A 36 4.86 20.20 -16.22
CA THR A 36 4.47 19.70 -17.54
C THR A 36 3.04 20.15 -17.87
N PRO A 37 2.81 20.91 -18.95
CA PRO A 37 1.46 21.31 -19.35
C PRO A 37 0.52 20.12 -19.57
N ASP A 38 -0.77 20.28 -19.28
CA ASP A 38 -1.83 19.27 -19.44
C ASP A 38 -1.62 17.93 -18.67
N PHE A 39 -0.60 17.84 -17.80
CA PHE A 39 -0.33 16.62 -17.04
C PHE A 39 -1.41 16.32 -16.00
N LYS A 40 -1.78 15.04 -15.86
CA LYS A 40 -2.77 14.56 -14.88
C LYS A 40 -2.10 13.67 -13.84
N SER A 41 -2.13 14.14 -12.60
CA SER A 41 -1.68 13.42 -11.42
C SER A 41 -2.37 12.06 -11.31
N SER A 42 -1.58 11.08 -10.90
CA SER A 42 -2.04 9.72 -10.64
C SER A 42 -1.97 9.42 -9.13
N GLU A 43 -2.78 8.49 -8.66
CA GLU A 43 -2.72 8.01 -7.28
C GLU A 43 -2.83 6.50 -7.21
N VAL A 44 -2.38 5.92 -6.10
CA VAL A 44 -2.47 4.47 -5.85
C VAL A 44 -3.62 4.19 -4.89
N VAL A 45 -4.59 3.42 -5.37
CA VAL A 45 -5.73 2.91 -4.61
C VAL A 45 -5.46 1.45 -4.25
N PHE A 46 -5.36 1.16 -2.95
CA PHE A 46 -5.09 -0.20 -2.48
C PHE A 46 -5.78 -0.54 -1.16
N GLU A 47 -5.81 0.39 -0.21
CA GLU A 47 -6.33 0.17 1.13
C GLU A 47 -7.80 -0.25 1.10
N ASP A 48 -8.63 0.44 0.32
CA ASP A 48 -10.05 0.10 0.16
C ASP A 48 -10.22 -1.29 -0.46
N LEU A 49 -9.42 -1.63 -1.47
CA LEU A 49 -9.44 -2.95 -2.12
C LEU A 49 -9.01 -4.06 -1.16
N LEU A 50 -8.01 -3.79 -0.32
CA LEU A 50 -7.55 -4.75 0.68
C LEU A 50 -8.58 -4.90 1.81
N ASN A 51 -9.18 -3.81 2.27
CA ASN A 51 -10.24 -3.83 3.30
C ASN A 51 -11.44 -4.62 2.80
N ASP A 52 -11.89 -4.40 1.56
CA ASP A 52 -12.94 -5.20 0.92
C ASP A 52 -12.60 -6.69 0.91
N VAL A 53 -11.33 -7.02 0.66
CA VAL A 53 -10.86 -8.41 0.71
C VAL A 53 -10.88 -8.95 2.12
N LEU A 54 -10.53 -8.16 3.14
CA LEU A 54 -10.47 -8.60 4.54
C LEU A 54 -11.85 -8.71 5.21
N GLU A 55 -12.80 -7.86 4.83
CA GLU A 55 -14.16 -7.83 5.39
C GLU A 55 -15.08 -8.92 4.82
N ARG A 56 -14.75 -9.48 3.66
CA ARG A 56 -15.50 -10.59 3.06
C ARG A 56 -15.40 -11.86 3.89
N SER A 57 -16.49 -12.62 3.91
CA SER A 57 -16.51 -13.96 4.50
C SER A 57 -15.95 -14.99 3.51
N TYR A 58 -14.96 -15.76 3.94
CA TYR A 58 -14.37 -16.85 3.15
C TYR A 58 -14.65 -18.20 3.80
N SER A 59 -15.00 -19.18 2.98
CA SER A 59 -15.26 -20.55 3.41
C SER A 59 -14.03 -21.25 3.98
N THR A 60 -12.81 -20.84 3.58
CA THR A 60 -11.56 -21.40 4.07
C THR A 60 -10.47 -20.34 4.17
N LYS A 61 -9.50 -20.56 5.07
CA LYS A 61 -8.30 -19.70 5.19
C LYS A 61 -7.46 -19.66 3.92
N LYS A 62 -7.40 -20.77 3.17
CA LYS A 62 -6.72 -20.83 1.87
C LYS A 62 -7.40 -19.94 0.83
N ALA A 63 -8.72 -19.80 0.88
CA ALA A 63 -9.45 -18.90 0.02
C ALA A 63 -9.15 -17.42 0.38
N LEU A 64 -9.10 -17.08 1.68
CA LEU A 64 -8.69 -15.75 2.12
C LEU A 64 -7.26 -15.40 1.66
N ASN A 65 -6.27 -16.28 1.89
CA ASN A 65 -4.89 -16.04 1.45
C ASN A 65 -4.79 -15.80 -0.05
N LYS A 66 -5.48 -16.61 -0.86
CA LYS A 66 -5.53 -16.42 -2.31
C LYS A 66 -6.20 -15.11 -2.71
N ALA A 67 -7.19 -14.65 -1.96
CA ALA A 67 -7.84 -13.37 -2.21
C ALA A 67 -6.89 -12.20 -1.91
N ILE A 68 -6.16 -12.26 -0.79
CA ILE A 68 -5.12 -11.28 -0.44
C ILE A 68 -3.99 -11.28 -1.48
N GLU A 69 -3.51 -12.44 -1.90
CA GLU A 69 -2.46 -12.55 -2.94
C GLU A 69 -2.87 -11.92 -4.27
N ARG A 70 -4.17 -11.95 -4.58
CA ARG A 70 -4.77 -11.36 -5.79
C ARG A 70 -5.09 -9.88 -5.64
N ALA A 71 -5.13 -9.35 -4.42
CA ALA A 71 -5.27 -7.92 -4.21
C ALA A 71 -4.02 -7.23 -4.78
N GLN A 72 -4.23 -6.35 -5.74
CA GLN A 72 -3.16 -5.59 -6.39
C GLN A 72 -3.49 -4.10 -6.27
N PRO A 73 -2.50 -3.26 -5.98
CA PRO A 73 -2.69 -1.83 -6.01
C PRO A 73 -3.03 -1.37 -7.43
N VAL A 74 -3.97 -0.43 -7.55
CA VAL A 74 -4.40 0.13 -8.83
C VAL A 74 -3.97 1.59 -8.91
N VAL A 75 -3.38 1.98 -10.04
CA VAL A 75 -3.06 3.38 -10.32
C VAL A 75 -4.25 4.02 -11.02
N SER A 76 -4.77 5.10 -10.45
CA SER A 76 -5.90 5.86 -10.98
C SER A 76 -5.46 7.27 -11.34
N LYS A 77 -5.89 7.78 -12.50
CA LYS A 77 -5.65 9.16 -12.93
C LYS A 77 -6.75 10.08 -12.41
N LYS A 78 -6.37 11.26 -11.93
CA LYS A 78 -7.31 12.29 -11.46
C LYS A 78 -7.76 13.18 -12.61
N GLU A 79 -8.67 12.71 -13.44
CA GLU A 79 -9.13 13.48 -14.62
C GLU A 79 -10.04 14.67 -14.25
N ASN A 80 -10.73 14.62 -13.10
CA ASN A 80 -11.80 15.57 -12.74
C ASN A 80 -11.41 16.59 -11.65
N THR A 81 -10.13 16.90 -11.47
CA THR A 81 -9.69 17.87 -10.45
C THR A 81 -9.45 19.27 -11.03
N PHE A 82 -9.35 20.26 -10.14
CA PHE A 82 -9.01 21.62 -10.53
C PHE A 82 -7.64 21.64 -11.21
N ASN A 83 -7.62 22.20 -12.42
CA ASN A 83 -6.39 22.43 -13.16
C ASN A 83 -5.86 23.82 -12.83
N ASN A 84 -4.55 23.97 -12.77
CA ASN A 84 -3.89 25.26 -12.79
C ASN A 84 -4.09 25.93 -14.17
N ALA A 85 -3.54 27.13 -14.34
CA ALA A 85 -3.70 27.91 -15.58
C ALA A 85 -3.18 27.20 -16.85
N ASN A 86 -2.37 26.14 -16.73
CA ASN A 86 -1.78 25.40 -17.85
C ASN A 86 -2.38 23.99 -18.05
N GLY A 87 -3.50 23.68 -17.40
CA GLY A 87 -4.17 22.39 -17.57
C GLY A 87 -3.62 21.26 -16.70
N ASN A 88 -2.53 21.47 -15.97
CA ASN A 88 -1.95 20.52 -15.04
C ASN A 88 -2.68 20.56 -13.67
N ASN A 89 -2.85 19.43 -13.02
CA ASN A 89 -3.54 19.32 -11.73
C ASN A 89 -2.66 18.79 -10.58
N VAL A 90 -1.34 18.71 -10.79
CA VAL A 90 -0.37 18.35 -9.76
C VAL A 90 -0.25 19.51 -8.78
N ASP A 91 -0.29 19.17 -7.50
CA ASP A 91 -0.07 20.07 -6.39
C ASP A 91 1.19 19.61 -5.64
N LEU A 92 2.30 20.32 -5.85
CA LEU A 92 3.60 19.93 -5.32
C LEU A 92 3.61 19.81 -3.78
N ASP A 93 2.94 20.70 -3.06
CA ASP A 93 2.91 20.66 -1.60
C ASP A 93 2.15 19.43 -1.11
N LYS A 94 1.02 19.14 -1.75
CA LYS A 94 0.25 17.91 -1.49
C LYS A 94 1.06 16.66 -1.79
N GLU A 95 1.70 16.59 -2.96
CA GLU A 95 2.52 15.42 -3.34
C GLU A 95 3.68 15.19 -2.36
N ASN A 96 4.33 16.27 -1.88
CA ASN A 96 5.38 16.16 -0.87
C ASN A 96 4.86 15.64 0.49
N ILE A 97 3.67 16.08 0.91
CA ILE A 97 3.01 15.58 2.13
C ILE A 97 2.66 14.09 1.98
N GLU A 98 2.10 13.70 0.84
CA GLU A 98 1.79 12.30 0.55
C GLU A 98 3.06 11.44 0.45
N PHE A 99 4.15 11.98 -0.08
CA PHE A 99 5.44 11.30 -0.12
C PHE A 99 5.97 11.01 1.28
N ALA A 100 5.96 12.02 2.17
CA ALA A 100 6.35 11.86 3.56
C ALA A 100 5.46 10.85 4.29
N ARG A 101 4.14 10.88 4.03
CA ARG A 101 3.20 9.88 4.58
C ARG A 101 3.54 8.47 4.09
N ALA A 102 3.80 8.30 2.80
CA ALA A 102 4.18 7.01 2.23
C ALA A 102 5.50 6.48 2.82
N GLN A 103 6.48 7.36 3.09
CA GLN A 103 7.72 6.98 3.78
C GLN A 103 7.45 6.47 5.20
N LEU A 104 6.64 7.18 5.98
CA LEU A 104 6.26 6.76 7.34
C LEU A 104 5.51 5.42 7.32
N GLN A 105 4.58 5.25 6.39
CA GLN A 105 3.85 4.00 6.19
C GLN A 105 4.81 2.84 5.87
N TYR A 106 5.78 3.07 4.98
CA TYR A 106 6.79 2.07 4.63
C TYR A 106 7.58 1.61 5.88
N TYR A 107 8.09 2.56 6.68
CA TYR A 107 8.83 2.23 7.90
C TYR A 107 7.98 1.44 8.90
N TYR A 108 6.73 1.83 9.08
CA TYR A 108 5.79 1.11 9.93
C TYR A 108 5.56 -0.33 9.46
N LEU A 109 5.35 -0.53 8.16
CA LEU A 109 5.12 -1.85 7.58
C LEU A 109 6.36 -2.75 7.68
N VAL A 110 7.56 -2.21 7.43
CA VAL A 110 8.83 -2.95 7.60
C VAL A 110 9.01 -3.37 9.06
N SER A 111 8.75 -2.47 10.01
CA SER A 111 8.82 -2.78 11.44
C SER A 111 7.81 -3.86 11.83
N SER A 112 6.57 -3.78 11.32
CA SER A 112 5.50 -4.75 11.55
C SER A 112 5.86 -6.13 10.98
N LEU A 113 6.39 -6.18 9.76
CA LEU A 113 6.87 -7.42 9.14
C LEU A 113 8.02 -8.05 9.93
N THR A 114 8.98 -7.24 10.36
CA THR A 114 10.11 -7.69 11.20
C THR A 114 9.61 -8.27 12.52
N SER A 115 8.62 -7.62 13.15
CA SER A 115 7.97 -8.10 14.37
C SER A 115 7.27 -9.45 14.17
N GLN A 116 6.56 -9.64 13.05
CA GLN A 116 5.95 -10.94 12.70
C GLN A 116 7.00 -12.04 12.52
N ILE A 117 8.07 -11.76 11.78
CA ILE A 117 9.17 -12.72 11.57
C ILE A 117 9.81 -13.10 12.91
N ASN A 118 10.02 -12.15 13.81
CA ASN A 118 10.58 -12.43 15.13
C ASN A 118 9.64 -13.28 16.00
N ARG A 119 8.32 -13.06 15.93
CA ARG A 119 7.34 -13.94 16.59
C ARG A 119 7.38 -15.36 16.05
N LEU A 120 7.45 -15.53 14.74
CA LEU A 120 7.62 -16.83 14.09
C LEU A 120 8.89 -17.54 14.56
N LYS A 121 10.02 -16.83 14.55
CA LYS A 121 11.29 -17.37 15.05
C LYS A 121 11.20 -17.80 16.51
N TYR A 122 10.59 -16.99 17.37
CA TYR A 122 10.39 -17.32 18.78
C TYR A 122 9.54 -18.58 18.95
N ALA A 123 8.44 -18.70 18.20
CA ALA A 123 7.57 -19.88 18.23
C ALA A 123 8.27 -21.15 17.75
N ILE A 124 9.12 -21.05 16.72
CA ILE A 124 9.91 -22.19 16.20
C ILE A 124 11.00 -22.61 17.18
N ASN A 125 11.70 -21.63 17.77
CA ASN A 125 12.85 -21.89 18.65
C ASN A 125 12.45 -22.21 20.10
N GLY A 126 11.15 -22.36 20.38
CA GLY A 126 10.66 -22.91 21.64
C GLY A 126 10.77 -22.00 22.85
N GLY A 127 10.88 -20.67 22.64
CA GLY A 127 10.83 -19.66 23.71
C GLY A 127 11.58 -20.01 24.99
N ASN A 128 12.90 -20.17 24.90
CA ASN A 128 13.78 -20.13 26.08
C ASN A 128 14.24 -18.70 26.36
#